data_AF-A0A1F8XGS7-F1
#
_entry.id   AF-A0A1F8XGS7-F1
#
_cell.length_a   1.000
_cell.length_b   1.000
_cell.length_c   1.000
_cell.angle_alpha   90.00
_cell.angle_beta   90.00
_cell.angle_gamma   90.00
#
_symmetry.space_group_name_H-M   'P 1'
#
loop_
_entity.id
_entity.type
_entity.pdbx_description
1 polymer ?
#
loop_
_entity_poly.entity_id
_entity_poly.type
_entity_poly.pdbx_seq_one_letter_code
_entity_poly.pdbx_strand_id
1 'polypeptide(L)'
;MERMLSAASLIDNWQQEFRQHQNSCDFSKYWSLLWQMQVADFFKTRGARLSWNPAGPDLSVEDLEGQFFVECYAYQKSYPIEEFIHEVLRCVDERIRVEHRAYLPFSLPKNGTTAGFLDELFQSFLKPGSVDQALQAAARCWPHLFPVPSRAENFFVYIEGPSDAYQPGVLPNYTGDPPSYLQDCISKAIGNKQDKNKLATHRPNLLAVNCLLSDEFFMAEQRQKELSERIPEPDLGSNLDAVLFTSTGVDKPLSQVNICSRSEIHPVVAWLQRNGLIESEAARKTRETHSHTPDR
;
A
#
# COMPACT_ATOMS: atom_id res chain seq x y z
N MET A 1 -15.03 11.09 -1.96
CA MET A 1 -14.46 11.68 -0.71
C MET A 1 -15.54 12.26 0.20
N GLU A 2 -16.39 13.19 -0.27
CA GLU A 2 -17.46 13.80 0.56
C GLU A 2 -18.38 12.78 1.25
N ARG A 3 -18.79 11.71 0.53
CA ARG A 3 -19.57 10.61 1.09
C ARG A 3 -18.88 9.94 2.29
N MET A 4 -17.60 9.60 2.16
CA MET A 4 -16.83 8.95 3.23
C MET A 4 -16.68 9.88 4.43
N LEU A 5 -16.39 11.16 4.19
CA LEU A 5 -16.28 12.16 5.25
C LEU A 5 -17.61 12.33 6.00
N SER A 6 -18.72 12.42 5.26
CA SER A 6 -20.06 12.48 5.83
C SER A 6 -20.36 11.25 6.67
N ALA A 7 -20.11 10.05 6.14
CA ALA A 7 -20.33 8.80 6.87
C ALA A 7 -19.46 8.69 8.13
N ALA A 8 -18.18 9.05 8.05
CA ALA A 8 -17.22 9.05 9.16
C ALA A 8 -17.60 10.06 10.26
N SER A 9 -18.11 11.23 9.87
CA SER A 9 -18.53 12.29 10.81
C SER A 9 -19.70 11.91 11.69
N LEU A 10 -20.48 10.91 11.25
CA LEU A 10 -21.64 10.35 11.96
C LEU A 10 -21.26 9.15 12.85
N ILE A 11 -19.98 8.89 13.07
CA ILE A 11 -19.48 7.83 13.96
C ILE A 11 -19.06 8.46 15.29
N ASP A 12 -19.37 7.78 16.39
CA ASP A 12 -19.04 8.25 17.73
C ASP A 12 -17.54 8.56 17.86
N ASN A 13 -17.22 9.64 18.59
CA ASN A 13 -15.88 10.18 18.81
C ASN A 13 -15.15 10.79 17.59
N TRP A 14 -15.84 11.02 16.46
CA TRP A 14 -15.23 11.65 15.26
C TRP A 14 -14.45 12.94 15.56
N GLN A 15 -14.99 13.82 16.41
CA GLN A 15 -14.33 15.10 16.72
C GLN A 15 -13.00 14.95 17.47
N GLN A 16 -12.78 13.83 18.16
CA GLN A 16 -11.51 13.52 18.81
C GLN A 16 -10.54 12.94 17.78
N GLU A 17 -11.01 12.02 16.93
CA GLU A 17 -10.22 11.43 15.86
C GLU A 17 -9.73 12.49 14.86
N PHE A 18 -10.65 13.30 14.33
CA PHE A 18 -10.32 14.35 13.36
C PHE A 18 -9.28 15.34 13.91
N ARG A 19 -9.30 15.64 15.21
CA ARG A 19 -8.32 16.51 15.86
C ARG A 19 -6.89 15.95 15.83
N GLN A 20 -6.69 14.64 15.75
CA GLN A 20 -5.36 14.04 15.63
C GLN A 20 -4.73 14.31 14.25
N HIS A 21 -5.58 14.56 13.25
CA HIS A 21 -5.19 14.83 11.86
C HIS A 21 -5.21 16.33 11.52
N GLN A 22 -5.91 17.15 12.32
CA GLN A 22 -5.93 18.60 12.17
C GLN A 22 -4.52 19.20 12.32
N ASN A 23 -4.20 20.18 11.47
CA ASN A 23 -2.94 20.93 11.45
C ASN A 23 -1.69 20.08 11.14
N SER A 24 -1.85 18.89 10.58
CA SER A 24 -0.73 18.08 10.11
C SER A 24 -0.59 18.17 8.60
N CYS A 25 0.51 18.75 8.10
CA CYS A 25 0.89 18.69 6.69
C CYS A 25 1.65 17.40 6.34
N ASP A 26 1.35 16.32 7.05
CA ASP A 26 2.06 15.05 6.92
C ASP A 26 1.31 14.14 5.94
N PHE A 27 1.96 13.87 4.81
CA PHE A 27 1.47 12.97 3.77
C PHE A 27 1.02 11.62 4.33
N SER A 28 1.77 11.08 5.30
CA SER A 28 1.46 9.79 5.89
C SER A 28 0.16 9.82 6.68
N LYS A 29 -0.16 10.93 7.35
CA LYS A 29 -1.42 11.10 8.10
C LYS A 29 -2.62 11.26 7.19
N TYR A 30 -2.46 11.97 6.07
CA TYR A 30 -3.52 12.10 5.06
C TYR A 30 -3.99 10.72 4.58
N TRP A 31 -3.06 9.86 4.15
CA TRP A 31 -3.40 8.52 3.69
C TRP A 31 -3.92 7.61 4.81
N SER A 32 -3.43 7.77 6.04
CA SER A 32 -3.96 7.07 7.20
C SER A 32 -5.43 7.40 7.43
N LEU A 33 -5.79 8.69 7.45
CA LEU A 33 -7.17 9.15 7.64
C LEU A 33 -8.09 8.69 6.50
N LEU A 34 -7.64 8.80 5.24
CA LEU A 34 -8.41 8.32 4.10
C LEU A 34 -8.72 6.82 4.22
N TRP A 35 -7.72 6.03 4.59
CA TRP A 35 -7.88 4.59 4.73
C TRP A 35 -8.83 4.24 5.88
N GLN A 36 -8.65 4.86 7.06
CA GLN A 36 -9.56 4.72 8.19
C GLN A 36 -11.02 5.02 7.79
N MET A 37 -11.27 6.12 7.08
CA MET A 37 -12.62 6.48 6.63
C MET A 37 -13.20 5.46 5.64
N GLN A 38 -12.38 4.88 4.76
CA GLN A 38 -12.83 3.87 3.79
C GLN A 38 -13.18 2.55 4.50
N VAL A 39 -12.39 2.14 5.49
CA VAL A 39 -12.69 0.97 6.35
C VAL A 39 -13.96 1.21 7.17
N ALA A 40 -14.13 2.40 7.73
CA ALA A 40 -15.35 2.76 8.46
C ALA A 40 -16.59 2.72 7.55
N ASP A 41 -16.52 3.32 6.35
CA ASP A 41 -17.61 3.25 5.37
C ASP A 41 -17.95 1.79 4.99
N PHE A 42 -16.93 0.95 4.82
CA PHE A 42 -17.09 -0.47 4.48
C PHE A 42 -17.92 -1.24 5.50
N PHE A 43 -17.62 -1.10 6.79
CA PHE A 43 -18.37 -1.77 7.85
C PHE A 43 -19.75 -1.12 8.08
N LYS A 44 -19.81 0.22 8.09
CA LYS A 44 -21.05 0.98 8.36
C LYS A 44 -22.13 0.74 7.32
N THR A 45 -21.78 0.75 6.04
CA THR A 45 -22.71 0.53 4.92
C THR A 45 -23.33 -0.88 4.91
N ARG A 46 -22.73 -1.81 5.68
CA ARG A 46 -23.19 -3.19 5.85
C ARG A 46 -23.77 -3.44 7.25
N GLY A 47 -24.22 -2.38 7.91
CA GLY A 47 -25.01 -2.45 9.13
C GLY A 47 -24.23 -2.66 10.43
N ALA A 48 -22.89 -2.62 10.40
CA ALA A 48 -22.10 -2.67 11.64
C ALA A 48 -22.20 -1.34 12.41
N ARG A 49 -22.21 -1.42 13.74
CA ARG A 49 -22.05 -0.27 14.62
C ARG A 49 -20.57 0.02 14.80
N LEU A 50 -20.20 1.29 14.73
CA LEU A 50 -18.82 1.74 14.81
C LEU A 50 -18.63 2.80 15.88
N SER A 51 -17.44 2.83 16.46
CA SER A 51 -16.93 3.97 17.23
C SER A 51 -15.45 4.20 16.93
N TRP A 52 -15.04 5.46 16.80
CA TRP A 52 -13.63 5.83 16.80
C TRP A 52 -13.06 5.68 18.19
N ASN A 53 -11.88 5.07 18.30
CA ASN A 53 -11.22 4.86 19.60
C ASN A 53 -10.25 6.01 19.89
N PRO A 54 -10.40 6.72 21.01
CA PRO A 54 -9.48 7.80 21.38
C PRO A 54 -8.07 7.31 21.70
N ALA A 55 -7.92 6.01 22.03
CA ALA A 55 -6.65 5.35 22.27
C ALA A 55 -6.79 3.86 21.95
N GLY A 56 -5.73 3.26 21.41
CA GLY A 56 -5.76 1.86 20.97
C GLY A 56 -5.92 1.75 19.46
N PRO A 57 -6.47 0.63 18.94
CA PRO A 57 -6.76 0.45 17.52
C PRO A 57 -7.79 1.48 17.03
N ASP A 58 -7.68 1.95 15.80
CA ASP A 58 -8.48 3.08 15.27
C ASP A 58 -10.00 2.96 15.46
N LEU A 59 -10.56 1.75 15.24
CA LEU A 59 -12.01 1.51 15.22
C LEU A 59 -12.40 0.35 16.15
N SER A 60 -13.55 0.48 16.79
CA SER A 60 -14.31 -0.66 17.30
C SER A 60 -15.48 -0.94 16.39
N VAL A 61 -15.66 -2.20 16.03
CA VAL A 61 -16.73 -2.70 15.18
C VAL A 61 -17.56 -3.67 16.00
N GLU A 62 -18.88 -3.44 16.05
CA GLU A 62 -19.83 -4.31 16.73
C GLU A 62 -20.97 -4.66 15.78
N ASP A 63 -21.32 -5.94 15.75
CA ASP A 63 -22.43 -6.46 14.98
C ASP A 63 -23.04 -7.71 15.64
N LEU A 64 -23.85 -8.48 14.91
CA LEU A 64 -24.43 -9.73 15.42
C LEU A 64 -23.41 -10.86 15.64
N GLU A 65 -22.25 -10.84 14.96
CA GLU A 65 -21.18 -11.84 15.16
C GLU A 65 -20.27 -11.50 16.35
N GLY A 66 -20.38 -10.28 16.88
CA GLY A 66 -19.71 -9.83 18.09
C GLY A 66 -18.96 -8.51 17.90
N GLN A 67 -18.02 -8.27 18.80
CA GLN A 67 -17.15 -7.09 18.76
C GLN A 67 -15.73 -7.47 18.33
N PHE A 68 -15.11 -6.61 17.54
CA PHE A 68 -13.68 -6.66 17.25
C PHE A 68 -13.10 -5.26 17.05
N PHE A 69 -11.77 -5.16 17.11
CA PHE A 69 -11.03 -3.91 16.99
C PHE A 69 -10.24 -3.88 15.69
N VAL A 70 -10.21 -2.74 15.01
CA VAL A 70 -9.55 -2.59 13.71
C VAL A 70 -8.46 -1.52 13.80
N GLU A 71 -7.24 -1.92 13.49
CA GLU A 71 -6.12 -1.03 13.22
C GLU A 71 -5.96 -0.89 11.70
N CYS A 72 -5.97 0.36 11.23
CA CYS A 72 -5.83 0.70 9.82
C CYS A 72 -4.37 1.04 9.52
N TYR A 73 -3.85 0.53 8.41
CA TYR A 73 -2.51 0.86 7.96
C TYR A 73 -2.43 1.05 6.45
N ALA A 74 -2.20 2.29 6.02
CA ALA A 74 -1.80 2.60 4.65
C ALA A 74 -0.30 2.30 4.48
N TYR A 75 0.03 1.19 3.82
CA TYR A 75 1.39 0.78 3.57
C TYR A 75 2.02 1.64 2.47
N GLN A 76 3.06 2.39 2.82
CA GLN A 76 3.63 3.45 1.99
C GLN A 76 4.96 3.07 1.32
N LYS A 77 5.66 2.04 1.80
CA LYS A 77 6.97 1.59 1.29
C LYS A 77 7.89 2.75 0.86
N SER A 78 8.27 2.83 -0.42
CA SER A 78 9.12 3.87 -1.02
C SER A 78 8.34 4.98 -1.72
N TYR A 79 7.02 4.83 -1.88
CA TYR A 79 6.17 5.75 -2.63
C TYR A 79 6.32 7.22 -2.20
N PRO A 80 6.28 7.58 -0.90
CA PRO A 80 6.45 8.98 -0.51
C PRO A 80 7.81 9.58 -0.92
N ILE A 81 8.86 8.77 -0.99
CA ILE A 81 10.20 9.22 -1.36
C ILE A 81 10.27 9.46 -2.87
N GLU A 82 9.77 8.50 -3.65
CA GLU A 82 9.76 8.57 -5.11
C GLU A 82 8.91 9.75 -5.59
N GLU A 83 7.69 9.89 -5.07
CA GLU A 83 6.80 11.01 -5.41
C GLU A 83 7.38 12.35 -4.99
N PHE A 84 8.01 12.44 -3.81
CA PHE A 84 8.67 13.67 -3.39
C PHE A 84 9.79 14.08 -4.35
N ILE A 85 10.67 13.14 -4.73
CA ILE A 85 11.75 13.44 -5.66
C ILE A 85 11.17 13.82 -7.03
N HIS A 86 10.17 13.08 -7.49
CA HIS A 86 9.51 13.35 -8.77
C HIS A 86 8.86 14.73 -8.80
N GLU A 87 8.14 15.14 -7.75
CA GLU A 87 7.51 16.45 -7.62
C GLU A 87 8.54 17.59 -7.67
N VAL A 88 9.64 17.46 -6.93
CA VAL A 88 10.74 18.43 -6.95
C VAL A 88 11.34 18.55 -8.36
N LEU A 89 11.61 17.44 -9.02
CA LEU A 89 12.22 17.44 -10.36
C LEU A 89 11.26 17.91 -11.45
N ARG A 90 9.96 17.70 -11.31
CA ARG A 90 8.95 18.25 -12.24
C ARG A 90 8.85 19.77 -12.19
N CYS A 91 9.24 20.40 -11.07
CA CYS A 91 9.38 21.85 -11.01
C CYS A 91 10.54 22.37 -11.88
N VAL A 92 11.51 21.50 -12.21
CA VAL A 92 12.63 21.83 -13.10
C VAL A 92 12.22 21.70 -14.57
N ASP A 93 11.67 20.54 -14.96
CA ASP A 93 11.05 20.32 -16.28
C ASP A 93 10.03 19.17 -16.19
N GLU A 94 8.87 19.33 -16.81
CA GLU A 94 7.77 18.36 -16.73
C GLU A 94 8.05 17.03 -17.42
N ARG A 95 9.08 16.94 -18.26
CA ARG A 95 9.49 15.70 -18.97
C ARG A 95 10.46 14.86 -18.16
N ILE A 96 10.92 15.35 -17.01
CA ILE A 96 11.74 14.55 -16.10
C ILE A 96 10.85 13.49 -15.46
N ARG A 97 11.39 12.27 -15.39
CA ARG A 97 10.77 11.10 -14.78
C ARG A 97 11.70 10.53 -13.74
N VAL A 98 11.07 9.92 -12.74
CA VAL A 98 11.71 9.16 -11.69
C VAL A 98 11.15 7.75 -11.76
N GLU A 99 12.02 6.75 -11.80
CA GLU A 99 11.62 5.36 -11.92
C GLU A 99 12.44 4.49 -10.99
N HIS A 100 11.77 3.57 -10.31
CA HIS A 100 12.38 2.53 -9.51
C HIS A 100 12.12 1.16 -10.15
N ARG A 101 13.09 0.26 -10.08
CA ARG A 101 12.97 -1.08 -10.67
C ARG A 101 12.01 -1.95 -9.86
N ALA A 102 11.00 -2.45 -10.56
CA ALA A 102 9.98 -3.31 -9.97
C ALA A 102 10.59 -4.46 -9.14
N TYR A 103 9.98 -4.69 -8.00
CA TYR A 103 10.26 -5.69 -6.99
C TYR A 103 11.60 -5.57 -6.25
N LEU A 104 12.31 -4.45 -6.39
CA LEU A 104 13.57 -4.21 -5.70
C LEU A 104 13.43 -3.21 -4.54
N PRO A 105 14.34 -3.23 -3.56
CA PRO A 105 14.30 -2.25 -2.47
C PRO A 105 14.79 -0.88 -2.95
N PHE A 106 14.08 0.17 -2.52
CA PHE A 106 14.55 1.55 -2.57
C PHE A 106 14.26 2.24 -1.23
N SER A 107 15.26 2.93 -0.70
CA SER A 107 15.13 3.73 0.52
C SER A 107 16.24 4.77 0.57
N LEU A 108 15.95 5.94 1.14
CA LEU A 108 16.98 6.92 1.43
C LEU A 108 18.04 6.35 2.39
N PRO A 109 19.33 6.67 2.20
CA PRO A 109 20.37 6.34 3.16
C PRO A 109 20.05 6.89 4.56
N LYS A 110 20.32 6.08 5.59
CA LYS A 110 20.13 6.45 7.01
C LYS A 110 21.41 7.04 7.62
N ASN A 111 21.37 7.38 8.92
CA ASN A 111 22.53 7.81 9.72
C ASN A 111 23.18 9.13 9.26
N GLY A 112 22.35 10.15 8.96
CA GLY A 112 22.83 11.50 8.63
C GLY A 112 23.39 11.67 7.22
N THR A 113 23.34 10.63 6.38
CA THR A 113 23.82 10.69 4.98
C THR A 113 22.74 11.10 3.97
N THR A 114 21.50 11.28 4.41
CA THR A 114 20.36 11.65 3.56
C THR A 114 20.57 12.98 2.84
N ALA A 115 21.09 14.00 3.53
CA ALA A 115 21.33 15.32 2.93
C ALA A 115 22.32 15.23 1.77
N GLY A 116 23.48 14.59 1.98
CA GLY A 116 24.47 14.40 0.91
C GLY A 116 23.95 13.57 -0.27
N PHE A 117 23.09 12.58 -0.01
CA PHE A 117 22.42 11.82 -1.07
C PHE A 117 21.51 12.72 -1.92
N LEU A 118 20.69 13.55 -1.29
CA LEU A 118 19.80 14.47 -2.00
C LEU A 118 20.60 15.57 -2.72
N ASP A 119 21.66 16.09 -2.12
CA ASP A 119 22.54 17.08 -2.75
C ASP A 119 23.16 16.49 -4.03
N GLU A 120 23.71 15.27 -3.98
CA GLU A 120 24.28 14.58 -5.14
C GLU A 120 23.23 14.32 -6.22
N LEU A 121 22.03 13.90 -5.82
CA LEU A 121 20.91 13.66 -6.74
C LEU A 121 20.46 14.92 -7.47
N PHE A 122 20.32 16.04 -6.75
CA PHE A 122 19.82 17.29 -7.32
C PHE A 122 20.90 18.12 -8.00
N GLN A 123 22.18 17.86 -7.76
CA GLN A 123 23.30 18.67 -8.26
C GLN A 123 23.27 18.87 -9.78
N SER A 124 22.86 17.85 -10.54
CA SER A 124 22.81 17.92 -12.00
C SER A 124 21.79 18.94 -12.51
N PHE A 125 20.72 19.19 -11.76
CA PHE A 125 19.64 20.11 -12.13
C PHE A 125 19.92 21.56 -11.72
N LEU A 126 20.88 21.77 -10.80
CA LEU A 126 21.30 23.08 -10.34
C LEU A 126 22.36 23.73 -11.25
N LYS A 127 22.96 22.97 -12.16
CA LYS A 127 24.00 23.47 -13.09
C LYS A 127 23.35 24.26 -14.24
N PRO A 128 23.79 25.50 -14.52
CA PRO A 128 23.24 26.29 -15.63
C PRO A 128 23.31 25.53 -16.97
N GLY A 129 22.18 25.45 -17.67
CA GLY A 129 22.07 24.85 -19.00
C GLY A 129 22.16 23.31 -19.06
N SER A 130 22.29 22.61 -17.92
CA SER A 130 22.37 21.14 -17.92
C SER A 130 21.08 20.49 -18.41
N VAL A 131 19.93 21.04 -18.01
CA VAL A 131 18.60 20.54 -18.42
C VAL A 131 18.39 20.76 -19.91
N ASP A 132 18.75 21.94 -20.44
CA ASP A 132 18.67 22.22 -21.88
C ASP A 132 19.53 21.26 -22.71
N GLN A 133 20.74 20.93 -22.21
CA GLN A 133 21.61 19.94 -22.85
C GLN A 133 20.98 18.54 -22.81
N ALA A 134 20.44 18.14 -21.67
CA ALA A 134 19.74 16.86 -21.51
C ALA A 134 18.52 16.76 -22.45
N LEU A 135 17.78 17.86 -22.63
CA LEU A 135 16.67 17.95 -23.58
C LEU A 135 17.12 17.81 -25.03
N GLN A 136 18.20 18.47 -25.41
CA GLN A 136 18.78 18.30 -26.75
C GLN A 136 19.33 16.89 -26.98
N ALA A 137 19.77 16.20 -25.93
CA ALA A 137 20.14 14.80 -26.00
C ALA A 137 18.90 13.90 -26.16
N ALA A 138 17.87 14.11 -25.33
CA ALA A 138 16.61 13.39 -25.35
C ALA A 138 15.85 13.53 -26.69
N ALA A 139 15.98 14.68 -27.35
CA ALA A 139 15.44 14.89 -28.69
C ALA A 139 16.03 13.96 -29.76
N ARG A 140 17.21 13.37 -29.50
CA ARG A 140 17.88 12.41 -30.39
C ARG A 140 17.73 10.97 -29.93
N CYS A 141 17.70 10.76 -28.61
CA CYS A 141 17.58 9.46 -27.99
C CYS A 141 17.04 9.64 -26.57
N TRP A 142 15.87 9.07 -26.27
CA TRP A 142 15.35 8.99 -24.90
C TRP A 142 14.98 7.54 -24.55
N PRO A 143 15.01 7.15 -23.25
CA PRO A 143 15.32 7.94 -22.05
C PRO A 143 16.75 8.48 -21.98
N HIS A 144 16.95 9.76 -21.64
CA HIS A 144 18.29 10.28 -21.34
C HIS A 144 18.51 10.31 -19.82
N LEU A 145 19.43 9.48 -19.32
CA LEU A 145 19.65 9.27 -17.89
C LEU A 145 20.47 10.41 -17.26
N PHE A 146 20.01 10.89 -16.10
CA PHE A 146 20.81 11.69 -15.20
C PHE A 146 21.65 10.80 -14.29
N PRO A 147 22.83 11.28 -13.84
CA PRO A 147 23.57 10.58 -12.81
C PRO A 147 22.74 10.54 -11.52
N VAL A 148 22.68 9.36 -10.91
CA VAL A 148 22.10 9.14 -9.59
C VAL A 148 23.23 8.80 -8.61
N PRO A 149 23.05 9.04 -7.30
CA PRO A 149 24.05 8.69 -6.31
C PRO A 149 24.42 7.20 -6.38
N SER A 150 25.70 6.88 -6.19
CA SER A 150 26.26 5.51 -6.32
C SER A 150 25.55 4.40 -5.52
N ARG A 151 24.75 4.77 -4.50
CA ARG A 151 24.00 3.84 -3.64
C ARG A 151 22.54 3.63 -4.08
N ALA A 152 22.15 4.21 -5.21
CA ALA A 152 20.79 4.20 -5.75
C ALA A 152 20.65 3.22 -6.93
N GLU A 153 21.19 2.00 -6.81
CA GLU A 153 21.36 1.06 -7.94
C GLU A 153 20.05 0.71 -8.68
N ASN A 154 18.90 0.82 -8.01
CA ASN A 154 17.58 0.47 -8.55
C ASN A 154 16.69 1.69 -8.80
N PHE A 155 17.25 2.89 -8.77
CA PHE A 155 16.55 4.16 -8.90
C PHE A 155 17.15 4.96 -10.05
N PHE A 156 16.29 5.47 -10.93
CA PHE A 156 16.67 6.11 -12.17
C PHE A 156 15.96 7.44 -12.29
N VAL A 157 16.69 8.45 -12.76
CA VAL A 157 16.12 9.72 -13.16
C VAL A 157 16.48 9.93 -14.61
N TYR A 158 15.50 10.24 -15.44
CA TYR A 158 15.71 10.46 -16.86
C TYR A 158 14.79 11.55 -17.38
N ILE A 159 15.09 12.05 -18.57
CA ILE A 159 14.22 12.98 -19.29
C ILE A 159 13.70 12.33 -20.58
N GLU A 160 12.41 12.51 -20.80
CA GLU A 160 11.71 12.04 -22.00
C GLU A 160 11.95 12.97 -23.19
N GLY A 161 11.91 12.38 -24.38
CA GLY A 161 12.00 13.06 -25.67
C GLY A 161 10.80 12.74 -26.57
N PRO A 162 10.81 13.21 -27.82
CA PRO A 162 9.80 12.87 -28.82
C PRO A 162 9.66 11.35 -29.01
N SER A 163 8.44 10.83 -29.19
CA SER A 163 8.18 9.38 -29.20
C SER A 163 8.97 8.59 -30.26
N ASP A 164 9.29 9.22 -31.39
CA ASP A 164 10.10 8.66 -32.48
C ASP A 164 11.61 8.55 -32.14
N ALA A 165 12.07 9.23 -31.10
CA ALA A 165 13.43 9.15 -30.58
C ALA A 165 13.58 8.14 -29.43
N TYR A 166 12.56 7.32 -29.13
CA TYR A 166 12.65 6.32 -28.07
C TYR A 166 13.63 5.21 -28.44
N GLN A 167 14.62 4.97 -27.56
CA GLN A 167 15.58 3.89 -27.70
C GLN A 167 15.36 2.84 -26.60
N PRO A 168 14.90 1.62 -26.95
CA PRO A 168 14.74 0.56 -25.99
C PRO A 168 16.11 0.10 -25.45
N GLY A 169 16.13 -0.33 -24.18
CA GLY A 169 17.33 -0.89 -23.54
C GLY A 169 18.29 0.14 -22.92
N VAL A 170 18.00 1.44 -23.01
CA VAL A 170 18.76 2.47 -22.27
C VAL A 170 18.51 2.35 -20.77
N LEU A 171 17.25 2.17 -20.38
CA LEU A 171 16.87 1.79 -19.03
C LEU A 171 17.18 0.30 -18.82
N PRO A 172 17.87 -0.07 -17.73
CA PRO A 172 18.13 -1.48 -17.43
C PRO A 172 16.85 -2.32 -17.38
N ASN A 173 16.81 -3.47 -18.05
CA ASN A 173 15.63 -4.32 -18.12
C ASN A 173 15.72 -5.51 -17.16
N TYR A 174 15.81 -5.24 -15.86
CA TYR A 174 15.76 -6.27 -14.82
C TYR A 174 14.75 -5.89 -13.75
N THR A 175 14.19 -6.91 -13.09
CA THR A 175 13.26 -6.75 -11.97
C THR A 175 13.68 -7.68 -10.83
N GLY A 176 13.17 -7.43 -9.64
CA GLY A 176 13.26 -8.38 -8.53
C GLY A 176 12.29 -9.55 -8.69
N ASP A 177 12.15 -10.32 -7.61
CA ASP A 177 11.29 -11.50 -7.52
C ASP A 177 9.91 -11.14 -6.92
N PRO A 178 8.80 -11.27 -7.68
CA PRO A 178 7.46 -10.89 -7.19
C PRO A 178 6.98 -11.65 -5.94
N PRO A 179 7.15 -12.99 -5.80
CA PRO A 179 6.79 -13.70 -4.58
C PRO A 179 7.58 -13.23 -3.35
N SER A 180 8.90 -13.06 -3.47
CA SER A 180 9.75 -12.54 -2.39
C SER A 180 9.34 -11.12 -2.01
N TYR A 181 8.96 -10.31 -3.00
CA TYR A 181 8.43 -8.97 -2.78
C TYR A 181 7.13 -8.96 -1.96
N LEU A 182 6.16 -9.81 -2.32
CA LEU A 182 4.91 -9.93 -1.58
C LEU A 182 5.18 -10.33 -0.12
N GLN A 183 6.05 -11.32 0.10
CA GLN A 183 6.44 -11.75 1.44
C GLN A 183 7.06 -10.60 2.24
N ASP A 184 7.98 -9.84 1.65
CA ASP A 184 8.62 -8.69 2.30
C ASP A 184 7.60 -7.60 2.66
N CYS A 185 6.67 -7.27 1.75
CA CYS A 185 5.63 -6.28 1.99
C CYS A 185 4.69 -6.71 3.13
N ILE A 186 4.21 -7.95 3.10
CA ILE A 186 3.35 -8.54 4.14
C ILE A 186 4.06 -8.51 5.50
N SER A 187 5.30 -9.00 5.53
CA SER A 187 6.09 -9.10 6.77
C SER A 187 6.38 -7.73 7.36
N LYS A 188 6.77 -6.76 6.53
CA LYS A 188 6.99 -5.37 6.97
C LYS A 188 5.70 -4.70 7.43
N ALA A 189 4.58 -4.95 6.75
CA ALA A 189 3.33 -4.33 7.11
C ALA A 189 2.85 -4.78 8.50
N ILE A 190 2.92 -6.09 8.76
CA ILE A 190 2.63 -6.69 10.07
C ILE A 190 3.64 -6.22 11.11
N GLY A 191 4.94 -6.34 10.82
CA GLY A 191 6.01 -5.94 11.74
C GLY A 191 5.93 -4.47 12.17
N ASN A 192 5.47 -3.58 11.29
CA ASN A 192 5.32 -2.16 11.60
C ASN A 192 4.18 -1.84 12.57
N LYS A 193 3.21 -2.75 12.74
CA LYS A 193 1.95 -2.48 13.44
C LYS A 193 1.64 -3.45 14.57
N GLN A 194 2.07 -4.72 14.53
CA GLN A 194 1.69 -5.75 15.50
C GLN A 194 1.91 -5.38 16.98
N ASP A 195 2.92 -4.55 17.27
CA ASP A 195 3.25 -4.11 18.64
C ASP A 195 2.79 -2.69 18.97
N LYS A 196 2.03 -2.06 18.07
CA LYS A 196 1.52 -0.69 18.23
C LYS A 196 0.07 -0.69 18.71
N ASN A 197 -0.36 0.49 19.18
CA ASN A 197 -1.77 0.77 19.49
C ASN A 197 -2.44 -0.26 20.40
N LYS A 198 -1.65 -0.87 21.29
CA LYS A 198 -2.11 -1.85 22.29
C LYS A 198 -2.90 -3.02 21.67
N LEU A 199 -2.59 -3.42 20.44
CA LEU A 199 -3.28 -4.53 19.76
C LEU A 199 -3.29 -5.81 20.59
N ALA A 200 -2.18 -6.13 21.26
CA ALA A 200 -2.05 -7.29 22.13
C ALA A 200 -3.19 -7.42 23.18
N THR A 201 -3.70 -6.30 23.69
CA THR A 201 -4.74 -6.25 24.74
C THR A 201 -6.13 -5.92 24.22
N HIS A 202 -6.28 -5.58 22.94
CA HIS A 202 -7.58 -5.32 22.30
C HIS A 202 -7.88 -6.49 21.38
N ARG A 203 -8.54 -7.53 21.89
CA ARG A 203 -8.85 -8.74 21.13
C ARG A 203 -10.36 -9.01 21.12
N PRO A 204 -10.93 -9.58 20.04
CA PRO A 204 -10.27 -9.92 18.77
C PRO A 204 -9.84 -8.67 17.97
N ASN A 205 -8.65 -8.66 17.38
CA ASN A 205 -8.20 -7.58 16.51
C ASN A 205 -7.94 -7.96 15.05
N LEU A 206 -8.12 -6.95 14.20
CA LEU A 206 -7.83 -6.97 12.78
C LEU A 206 -6.84 -5.85 12.44
N LEU A 207 -5.75 -6.21 11.78
CA LEU A 207 -4.93 -5.24 11.04
C LEU A 207 -5.44 -5.13 9.60
N ALA A 208 -6.07 -4.02 9.24
CA ALA A 208 -6.53 -3.72 7.89
C ALA A 208 -5.44 -2.93 7.14
N VAL A 209 -4.75 -3.58 6.21
CA VAL A 209 -3.66 -3.02 5.43
C VAL A 209 -4.12 -2.65 4.02
N ASN A 210 -3.87 -1.41 3.61
CA ASN A 210 -4.02 -0.98 2.23
C ASN A 210 -2.64 -0.72 1.60
N CYS A 211 -2.32 -1.49 0.57
CA CYS A 211 -1.11 -1.44 -0.25
C CYS A 211 -1.29 -0.59 -1.53
N LEU A 212 -2.30 0.28 -1.61
CA LEU A 212 -2.55 1.17 -2.75
C LEU A 212 -1.32 1.99 -3.15
N LEU A 213 -0.51 2.42 -2.17
CA LEU A 213 0.70 3.21 -2.43
C LEU A 213 1.90 2.31 -2.78
N SER A 214 1.63 1.16 -3.39
CA SER A 214 2.60 0.15 -3.74
C SER A 214 2.07 -0.60 -4.96
N ASP A 215 2.12 0.04 -6.13
CA ASP A 215 1.59 -0.51 -7.39
C ASP A 215 2.13 -1.92 -7.69
N GLU A 216 3.40 -2.14 -7.38
CA GLU A 216 4.06 -3.43 -7.51
C GLU A 216 3.40 -4.54 -6.65
N PHE A 217 2.79 -4.21 -5.51
CA PHE A 217 2.06 -5.19 -4.69
C PHE A 217 0.86 -5.72 -5.46
N PHE A 218 0.08 -4.83 -6.09
CA PHE A 218 -1.05 -5.23 -6.92
C PHE A 218 -0.57 -6.06 -8.12
N MET A 219 0.49 -5.62 -8.81
CA MET A 219 1.04 -6.36 -9.96
C MET A 219 1.53 -7.76 -9.57
N ALA A 220 2.27 -7.89 -8.46
CA ALA A 220 2.73 -9.17 -7.96
C ALA A 220 1.56 -10.08 -7.54
N GLU A 221 0.55 -9.51 -6.87
CA GLU A 221 -0.64 -10.26 -6.45
C GLU A 221 -1.43 -10.79 -7.66
N GLN A 222 -1.66 -9.96 -8.67
CA GLN A 222 -2.36 -10.39 -9.90
C GLN A 222 -1.57 -11.47 -10.64
N ARG A 223 -0.24 -11.30 -10.76
CA ARG A 223 0.63 -12.34 -11.34
C ARG A 223 0.48 -13.68 -10.62
N GLN A 224 0.52 -13.70 -9.29
CA GLN A 224 0.36 -14.97 -8.55
C GLN A 224 -1.00 -15.60 -8.83
N LYS A 225 -2.07 -14.81 -8.88
CA LYS A 225 -3.43 -15.28 -9.20
C LYS A 225 -3.50 -15.86 -10.62
N GLU A 226 -2.94 -15.18 -11.62
CA GLU A 226 -2.91 -15.62 -13.01
C GLU A 226 -2.13 -16.93 -13.20
N LEU A 227 -1.03 -17.09 -12.46
CA LEU A 227 -0.21 -18.30 -12.49
C LEU A 227 -0.76 -19.43 -11.61
N SER A 228 -1.88 -19.20 -10.90
CA SER A 228 -2.40 -20.12 -9.88
C SER A 228 -1.34 -20.47 -8.81
N GLU A 229 -0.42 -19.55 -8.54
CA GLU A 229 0.60 -19.67 -7.51
C GLU A 229 0.09 -19.10 -6.18
N ARG A 230 0.59 -19.65 -5.08
CA ARG A 230 0.17 -19.23 -3.74
C ARG A 230 0.72 -17.83 -3.44
N ILE A 231 -0.16 -16.94 -2.97
CA ILE A 231 0.26 -15.70 -2.31
C ILE A 231 0.89 -16.08 -0.96
N PRO A 232 2.06 -15.53 -0.59
CA PRO A 232 2.71 -15.89 0.66
C PRO A 232 1.79 -15.66 1.87
N GLU A 233 1.76 -16.61 2.79
CA GLU A 233 0.91 -16.49 3.98
C GLU A 233 1.52 -15.54 5.01
N PRO A 234 0.71 -14.65 5.60
CA PRO A 234 1.19 -13.77 6.63
C PRO A 234 1.50 -14.52 7.92
N ASP A 235 2.67 -14.28 8.50
CA ASP A 235 2.94 -14.60 9.90
C ASP A 235 2.31 -13.51 10.78
N LEU A 236 1.22 -13.85 11.46
CA LEU A 236 0.48 -12.92 12.34
C LEU A 236 1.22 -12.61 13.64
N GLY A 237 2.35 -13.26 13.91
CA GLY A 237 3.06 -13.12 15.18
C GLY A 237 2.18 -13.52 16.36
N SER A 238 2.40 -12.91 17.53
CA SER A 238 1.64 -13.20 18.75
C SER A 238 0.46 -12.24 18.98
N ASN A 239 0.55 -11.00 18.50
CA ASN A 239 -0.31 -9.88 18.89
C ASN A 239 -1.49 -9.61 17.96
N LEU A 240 -1.49 -10.19 16.75
CA LEU A 240 -2.60 -10.10 15.81
C LEU A 240 -3.49 -11.34 15.83
N ASP A 241 -4.80 -11.15 15.73
CA ASP A 241 -5.77 -12.24 15.55
C ASP A 241 -6.15 -12.42 14.07
N ALA A 242 -6.23 -11.32 13.31
CA ALA A 242 -6.44 -11.33 11.86
C ALA A 242 -5.71 -10.18 11.14
N VAL A 243 -5.45 -10.38 9.86
CA VAL A 243 -4.95 -9.35 8.93
C VAL A 243 -5.75 -9.39 7.64
N LEU A 244 -6.04 -8.21 7.10
CA LEU A 244 -6.69 -8.02 5.81
C LEU A 244 -5.76 -7.20 4.92
N PHE A 245 -5.50 -7.68 3.71
CA PHE A 245 -4.75 -6.96 2.70
C PHE A 245 -5.66 -6.56 1.52
N THR A 246 -5.45 -5.34 1.02
CA THR A 246 -6.08 -4.82 -0.19
C THR A 246 -5.15 -3.82 -0.88
N SER A 247 -5.41 -3.50 -2.14
CA SER A 247 -4.80 -2.39 -2.88
C SER A 247 -5.88 -1.48 -3.50
N THR A 248 -7.03 -1.40 -2.83
CA THR A 248 -8.20 -0.67 -3.34
C THR A 248 -7.95 0.85 -3.34
N GLY A 249 -8.22 1.47 -4.49
CA GLY A 249 -8.21 2.93 -4.67
C GLY A 249 -9.25 3.65 -3.81
N VAL A 250 -8.99 4.93 -3.50
CA VAL A 250 -9.89 5.77 -2.67
C VAL A 250 -11.21 6.11 -3.35
N ASP A 251 -11.27 5.92 -4.66
CA ASP A 251 -12.44 6.10 -5.54
C ASP A 251 -13.34 4.85 -5.58
N LYS A 252 -12.85 3.71 -5.08
CA LYS A 252 -13.54 2.43 -5.16
C LYS A 252 -14.04 1.97 -3.79
N PRO A 253 -15.23 1.37 -3.69
CA PRO A 253 -15.66 0.75 -2.45
C PRO A 253 -14.75 -0.44 -2.14
N LEU A 254 -14.46 -0.66 -0.85
CA LEU A 254 -13.80 -1.89 -0.43
C LEU A 254 -14.76 -3.06 -0.69
N SER A 255 -14.37 -3.97 -1.58
CA SER A 255 -15.21 -5.09 -2.02
C SER A 255 -14.48 -6.42 -2.16
N GLN A 256 -13.18 -6.39 -2.43
CA GLN A 256 -12.32 -7.57 -2.48
C GLN A 256 -11.27 -7.46 -1.39
N VAL A 257 -11.25 -8.44 -0.50
CA VAL A 257 -10.40 -8.45 0.68
C VAL A 257 -9.74 -9.80 0.82
N ASN A 258 -8.42 -9.81 0.96
CA ASN A 258 -7.66 -11.01 1.28
C ASN A 258 -7.46 -11.05 2.78
N ILE A 259 -8.17 -11.95 3.46
CA ILE A 259 -8.09 -12.10 4.90
C ILE A 259 -7.30 -13.34 5.28
N CYS A 260 -6.43 -13.20 6.27
CA CYS A 260 -5.85 -14.30 7.03
C CYS A 260 -6.21 -14.11 8.50
N SER A 261 -6.68 -15.17 9.14
CA SER A 261 -7.08 -15.16 10.54
C SER A 261 -6.48 -16.36 11.25
N ARG A 262 -6.08 -16.18 12.52
CA ARG A 262 -5.61 -17.28 13.37
C ARG A 262 -6.75 -18.24 13.76
N SER A 263 -7.99 -17.75 13.72
CA SER A 263 -9.19 -18.55 14.04
C SER A 263 -10.28 -18.33 13.01
N GLU A 264 -10.90 -19.41 12.55
CA GLU A 264 -12.10 -19.39 11.72
C GLU A 264 -13.30 -18.72 12.42
N ILE A 265 -13.28 -18.66 13.76
CA ILE A 265 -14.35 -18.09 14.60
C ILE A 265 -14.09 -16.60 14.89
N HIS A 266 -13.09 -15.98 14.24
CA HIS A 266 -12.88 -14.55 14.41
C HIS A 266 -14.13 -13.77 13.93
N PRO A 267 -14.69 -12.83 14.72
CA PRO A 267 -15.92 -12.09 14.35
C PRO A 267 -15.89 -11.47 12.95
N VAL A 268 -14.76 -10.87 12.54
CA VAL A 268 -14.59 -10.37 11.17
C VAL A 268 -14.76 -11.45 10.07
N VAL A 269 -14.34 -12.69 10.29
CA VAL A 269 -14.46 -13.78 9.30
C VAL A 269 -15.93 -14.15 9.14
N ALA A 270 -16.64 -14.34 10.25
CA ALA A 270 -18.08 -14.58 10.26
C ALA A 270 -18.84 -13.41 9.60
N TRP A 271 -18.45 -12.16 9.91
CA TRP A 271 -19.03 -10.97 9.31
C TRP A 271 -18.84 -10.93 7.79
N LEU A 272 -17.63 -11.24 7.30
CA LEU A 272 -17.32 -11.28 5.86
C LEU A 272 -18.12 -12.36 5.14
N GLN A 273 -18.28 -13.54 5.74
CA GLN A 273 -19.08 -14.64 5.21
C GLN A 273 -20.57 -14.26 5.13
N ARG A 274 -21.14 -13.70 6.20
CA ARG A 274 -22.55 -13.27 6.24
C ARG A 274 -22.85 -12.20 5.17
N ASN A 275 -21.88 -11.34 4.88
CA ASN A 275 -21.99 -10.31 3.85
C ASN A 275 -21.61 -10.81 2.44
N GLY A 276 -21.34 -12.11 2.26
CA GLY A 276 -21.04 -12.71 0.95
C GLY A 276 -19.72 -12.26 0.33
N LEU A 277 -18.76 -11.81 1.15
CA LEU A 277 -17.47 -11.26 0.69
C LEU A 277 -16.36 -12.31 0.62
N ILE A 278 -16.49 -13.39 1.38
CA ILE A 278 -15.61 -14.57 1.32
C ILE A 278 -16.48 -15.83 1.37
N GLU A 279 -16.02 -16.89 0.73
CA GLU A 279 -16.67 -18.20 0.82
C GLU A 279 -16.50 -18.78 2.24
N SER A 280 -17.51 -19.50 2.72
CA SER A 280 -17.36 -20.29 3.95
C SER A 280 -16.46 -21.50 3.67
N GLU A 281 -15.72 -21.95 4.68
CA GLU A 281 -14.83 -23.10 4.52
C GLU A 281 -15.61 -24.40 4.18
N ALA A 282 -16.85 -24.51 4.64
CA ALA A 282 -17.76 -25.58 4.24
C ALA A 282 -18.06 -25.53 2.74
N ALA A 283 -18.35 -24.36 2.17
CA ALA A 283 -18.58 -24.19 0.74
C ALA A 283 -17.31 -24.50 -0.09
N ARG A 284 -16.13 -24.08 0.40
CA ARG A 284 -14.84 -24.39 -0.25
C ARG A 284 -14.57 -25.90 -0.27
N LYS A 285 -14.75 -26.60 0.85
CA LYS A 285 -14.55 -28.06 0.97
C LYS A 285 -15.54 -28.85 0.09
N THR A 286 -16.79 -28.40 -0.05
CA THR A 286 -17.75 -29.03 -0.98
C THR A 286 -17.33 -28.86 -2.44
N ARG A 287 -16.72 -27.72 -2.79
CA ARG A 287 -16.23 -27.47 -4.14
C ARG A 287 -15.00 -28.31 -4.48
N GLU A 288 -14.05 -28.41 -3.56
CA GLU A 288 -12.83 -29.23 -3.69
C GLU A 288 -13.15 -30.74 -3.77
N THR A 289 -14.19 -31.19 -3.06
CA THR A 289 -14.65 -32.59 -3.13
C THR A 289 -15.40 -32.91 -4.43
N HIS A 290 -16.06 -31.92 -5.06
CA HIS A 290 -16.71 -32.10 -6.35
C HIS A 290 -15.77 -31.97 -7.56
N SER A 291 -14.64 -31.26 -7.43
CA SER A 291 -13.58 -31.22 -8.46
C SER A 291 -12.73 -32.50 -8.54
N HIS A 292 -12.92 -33.45 -7.61
CA HIS A 292 -12.20 -34.73 -7.58
C HIS A 292 -13.07 -35.95 -7.91
N THR A 293 -14.26 -35.74 -8.45
CA THR A 293 -15.03 -36.84 -9.05
C THR A 293 -14.42 -37.15 -10.42
N PRO A 294 -13.77 -38.32 -10.64
CA PRO A 294 -13.35 -38.71 -11.97
C PRO A 294 -14.61 -38.98 -12.79
N ASP A 295 -14.72 -38.35 -13.95
CA ASP A 295 -15.72 -38.72 -14.95
C ASP A 295 -15.62 -40.23 -15.18
N ARG A 296 -16.71 -40.95 -14.89
CA ARG A 296 -16.89 -42.37 -15.21
C ARG A 296 -17.65 -42.51 -16.52
#